data_AF-A0A8E2I3B4-F1
#
_entry.id   AF-A0A8E2I3B4-F1
#
_cell.length_a   1.000
_cell.length_b   1.000
_cell.length_c   1.000
_cell.angle_alpha   90.00
_cell.angle_beta   90.00
_cell.angle_gamma   90.00
#
_symmetry.space_group_name_H-M   'P 1'
#
loop_
_entity.id
_entity.type
_entity.pdbx_description
1 polymer ?
#
loop_
_entity_poly.entity_id
_entity_poly.type
_entity_poly.pdbx_seq_one_letter_code
_entity_poly.pdbx_strand_id
1 'polypeptide(L)' 'MKVGIVGANGYGGAELLRLLHHHPYIEIENVVSHSTKGTSLT' A
#
# COMPACT_ATOMS: atom_id res chain seq x y z
N MET A 1 -9.80 9.97 4.34
CA MET A 1 -9.04 10.44 3.16
C MET A 1 -8.61 9.22 2.36
N LYS A 2 -8.80 9.24 1.03
CA LYS A 2 -8.40 8.12 0.18
C LYS A 2 -6.93 8.25 -0.24
N VAL A 3 -6.19 7.16 -0.19
CA VAL A 3 -4.75 7.14 -0.49
C VAL A 3 -4.42 6.01 -1.45
N GLY A 4 -3.58 6.33 -2.45
CA GLY A 4 -2.93 5.34 -3.32
C GLY A 4 -1.44 5.21 -2.97
N ILE A 5 -0.93 3.98 -2.92
CA ILE A 5 0.49 3.69 -2.63
C ILE A 5 1.16 3.17 -3.90
N VAL A 6 2.24 3.81 -4.35
CA VAL A 6 3.05 3.37 -5.49
C VAL A 6 4.38 2.82 -4.99
N GLY A 7 4.76 1.61 -5.43
CA GLY A 7 5.98 0.92 -4.99
C GLY A 7 5.80 0.16 -3.66
N ALA A 8 4.59 -0.33 -3.37
CA ALA A 8 4.29 -0.99 -2.10
C ALA A 8 5.07 -2.30 -1.84
N ASN A 9 5.65 -2.90 -2.88
CA ASN A 9 6.48 -4.09 -2.76
C ASN A 9 7.93 -3.80 -2.28
N GLY A 10 8.35 -2.53 -2.22
CA GLY A 10 9.59 -2.15 -1.56
C GLY A 10 9.41 -2.06 -0.05
N TYR A 11 10.49 -2.20 0.72
CA TYR A 11 10.44 -2.15 2.19
C TYR A 11 9.75 -0.90 2.75
N GLY A 12 10.03 0.28 2.18
CA GLY A 12 9.37 1.52 2.59
C GLY A 12 7.88 1.54 2.28
N GLY A 13 7.48 0.97 1.13
CA GLY A 13 6.08 0.85 0.74
C GLY A 13 5.30 -0.13 1.61
N ALA A 14 5.92 -1.25 1.98
CA ALA A 14 5.35 -2.24 2.88
C ALA A 14 5.16 -1.67 4.31
N GLU A 15 6.14 -0.94 4.84
CA GLU A 15 6.02 -0.30 6.15
C GLU A 15 5.00 0.84 6.15
N LEU A 16 4.93 1.62 5.07
CA LEU A 16 3.89 2.61 4.92
C LEU A 16 2.50 1.96 4.92
N LEU A 17 2.33 0.85 4.19
CA LEU A 17 1.09 0.07 4.20
C LEU A 17 0.74 -0.40 5.61
N ARG A 18 1.70 -0.97 6.35
CA ARG A 18 1.51 -1.45 7.74
C ARG A 18 1.04 -0.35 8.69
N LEU A 19 1.63 0.85 8.58
CA LEU A 19 1.27 2.01 9.39
C LEU A 19 -0.12 2.55 9.03
N LEU A 20 -0.41 2.67 7.73
CA LEU A 20 -1.68 3.22 7.25
C LEU A 20 -2.86 2.26 7.40
N HIS A 21 -2.62 0.94 7.39
CA HIS A 21 -3.64 -0.09 7.53
C HIS A 21 -4.47 0.04 8.83
N HIS A 22 -3.87 0.58 9.88
CA HIS A 22 -4.53 0.78 11.18
C HIS A 22 -4.92 2.23 11.45
N HIS A 23 -4.76 3.12 10.47
CA HIS A 23 -4.97 4.55 10.69
C HIS A 23 -6.47 4.91 10.56
N PRO A 24 -7.10 5.49 11.59
CA PRO A 24 -8.56 5.62 11.68
C PRO A 24 -9.19 6.57 10.65
N TYR A 25 -8.38 7.40 9.98
CA TYR A 25 -8.86 8.42 9.03
C TYR A 25 -8.45 8.16 7.57
N ILE A 26 -7.77 7.05 7.31
CA ILE A 26 -7.22 6.73 5.98
C ILE A 26 -7.86 5.47 5.45
N GLU A 27 -8.25 5.53 4.18
CA GLU A 27 -8.71 4.39 3.40
C GLU A 27 -7.72 4.19 2.26
N ILE A 28 -7.14 3.00 2.18
CA ILE A 28 -6.19 2.64 1.12
C ILE A 28 -7.02 2.17 -0.08
N GLU A 29 -7.10 3.00 -1.11
CA GLU A 29 -7.93 2.73 -2.30
C GLU A 29 -7.19 1.92 -3.35
N ASN A 30 -5.88 2.12 -3.49
CA ASN A 30 -5.09 1.42 -4.49
C ASN A 30 -3.64 1.21 -4.04
N VAL A 31 -3.08 0.08 -4.44
CA VAL A 31 -1.70 -0.30 -4.18
C VAL A 31 -1.09 -0.79 -5.50
N VAL A 32 -0.08 -0.08 -5.99
CA VAL A 32 0.51 -0.30 -7.31
C VAL A 32 1.98 -0.65 -7.18
N SER A 33 2.41 -1.69 -7.88
CA SER A 33 3.83 -2.04 -8.03
C SER A 33 4.11 -2.43 -9.48
N HIS A 34 5.22 -1.94 -10.04
CA HIS A 34 5.54 -2.17 -11.45
C HIS A 34 5.97 -3.63 -11.71
N SER A 35 6.78 -4.21 -10.81
CA SER A 35 7.31 -5.57 -10.94
C SER A 35 6.38 -6.68 -10.44
N THR A 36 5.40 -6.35 -9.58
CA THR A 36 4.47 -7.32 -8.96
C THR A 36 3.02 -6.93 -9.23
N LYS A 37 2.73 -6.52 -10.46
CA LYS A 37 1.37 -6.21 -10.89
C LYS A 37 0.50 -7.47 -10.83
N GLY A 38 -0.68 -7.37 -10.22
CA GLY A 38 -1.66 -8.46 -10.16
C GLY A 38 -1.39 -9.56 -9.11
N THR A 39 -0.37 -9.39 -8.27
CA THR A 39 -0.09 -10.30 -7.15
C THR A 39 -0.77 -9.79 -5.88
N SER A 40 -1.31 -10.72 -5.08
CA SER A 40 -1.87 -10.39 -3.77
C SER A 40 -0.73 -10.13 -2.78
N LEU A 41 -0.78 -8.99 -2.08
CA LEU A 41 0.09 -8.74 -0.93
C LEU A 41 -0.51 -9.52 0.24
N THR A 42 0.25 -10.49 0.78
CA THR A 42 -0.16 -11.34 1.90
C THR A 42 -0.11 -10.57 3.22
#